data_AF-G7E271-F1
#
_entry.id   AF-G7E271-F1
#
_cell.length_a   1.000
_cell.length_b   1.000
_cell.length_c   1.000
_cell.angle_alpha   90.00
_cell.angle_beta   90.00
_cell.angle_gamma   90.00
#
_symmetry.space_group_name_H-M   'P 1'
#
loop_
_entity.id
_entity.type
_entity.pdbx_description
1 polymer ?
#
loop_
_entity_poly.entity_id
_entity_poly.type
_entity_poly.pdbx_seq_one_letter_code
_entity_poly.pdbx_strand_id
1 'polypeptide(L)'
;MSSSSSSGGRLLVTGLKHISPRNLIKQFMSSGDSLLPTDTSSRRQNWFDKAQDKYFATSDDPTYDDLPYETALIDRMGVTLSTARWMAPAAFAGNFACQLYGMTTSPNMKEIAEKHHVAFAGHPFAIAAFFSTQQVLHLLYLRRLWSGEHTIQQNEAVNYAPWYSIGNVCIGLWMVGWEFENFSLSNVFVIINSASQLYYLFARAQNLPQTDLTHLVCSTFAGIGVLDMLHNGALAFFPQVVSQPAGWVQALSAVGFAAGVATSKSLSFAASLVFNTVALTLAQSGQWQQVMGGTSVVGAAILAARLLKQ
;
A
#
# COMPACT_ATOMS: atom_id res chain seq x y z
N MET A 1 -51.97 2.52 -29.06
CA MET A 1 -51.70 2.56 -30.52
C MET A 1 -50.83 3.78 -30.81
N SER A 2 -49.92 3.63 -31.78
CA SER A 2 -48.91 4.57 -32.28
C SER A 2 -47.63 4.73 -31.45
N SER A 3 -46.62 4.06 -32.01
CA SER A 3 -45.19 4.08 -31.78
C SER A 3 -44.54 5.33 -32.40
N SER A 4 -43.52 5.89 -31.75
CA SER A 4 -42.49 6.68 -32.43
C SER A 4 -41.12 6.09 -32.12
N SER A 5 -40.41 5.72 -33.19
CA SER A 5 -39.04 5.22 -33.17
C SER A 5 -38.05 6.39 -33.12
N SER A 6 -37.02 6.29 -32.28
CA SER A 6 -35.74 6.93 -32.57
C SER A 6 -34.63 5.88 -32.44
N SER A 7 -34.10 5.54 -33.61
CA SER A 7 -32.88 4.79 -33.85
C SER A 7 -31.67 5.69 -33.61
N GLY A 8 -30.74 5.26 -32.75
CA GLY A 8 -29.44 5.90 -32.63
C GLY A 8 -28.58 5.23 -31.56
N GLY A 9 -27.54 4.49 -31.99
CA GLY A 9 -26.44 4.10 -31.11
C GLY A 9 -26.37 2.62 -30.71
N ARG A 10 -26.35 1.69 -31.68
CA ARG A 10 -25.71 0.37 -31.49
C ARG A 10 -24.44 0.32 -32.33
N LEU A 11 -23.30 0.59 -31.71
CA LEU A 11 -22.00 0.12 -32.21
C LEU A 11 -21.14 -0.34 -31.02
N LEU A 12 -20.69 -1.59 -31.13
CA LEU A 12 -19.53 -2.21 -30.48
C LEU A 12 -19.60 -2.45 -28.96
N VAL A 13 -20.43 -3.41 -28.54
CA VAL A 13 -20.16 -4.24 -27.35
C VAL A 13 -20.29 -5.71 -27.74
N THR A 14 -19.37 -6.17 -28.59
CA THR A 14 -19.16 -7.60 -28.88
C THR A 14 -17.68 -7.81 -29.13
N GLY A 15 -16.92 -8.11 -28.08
CA GLY A 15 -15.50 -8.37 -28.21
C GLY A 15 -14.71 -8.56 -26.92
N LEU A 16 -15.31 -8.91 -25.78
CA LEU A 16 -14.57 -9.22 -24.54
C LEU A 16 -15.22 -10.38 -23.78
N LYS A 17 -15.52 -11.47 -24.49
CA LYS A 17 -15.79 -12.77 -23.85
C LYS A 17 -14.66 -13.71 -24.26
N HIS A 18 -13.90 -14.15 -23.26
CA HIS A 18 -12.69 -15.00 -23.34
C HIS A 18 -11.39 -14.32 -23.78
N ILE A 19 -10.80 -13.51 -22.90
CA ILE A 19 -9.34 -13.38 -22.86
C ILE A 19 -8.85 -14.14 -21.63
N SER A 20 -8.22 -15.30 -21.87
CA SER A 20 -7.53 -16.06 -20.84
C SER A 20 -6.36 -15.23 -20.27
N PRO A 21 -6.14 -15.18 -18.94
CA PRO A 21 -5.04 -14.46 -18.32
C PRO A 21 -3.66 -14.81 -18.93
N ARG A 22 -3.48 -16.04 -19.42
CA ARG A 22 -2.27 -16.47 -20.13
C ARG A 22 -2.03 -15.71 -21.44
N ASN A 23 -3.09 -15.33 -22.14
CA ASN A 23 -2.97 -14.62 -23.42
C ASN A 23 -2.70 -13.13 -23.20
N LEU A 24 -3.21 -12.55 -22.12
CA LEU A 24 -2.91 -11.17 -21.71
C LEU A 24 -1.43 -11.01 -21.31
N ILE A 25 -0.88 -12.00 -20.58
CA ILE A 25 0.54 -12.04 -20.22
C ILE A 25 1.41 -12.25 -21.47
N LYS A 26 1.03 -13.16 -22.38
CA LYS A 26 1.76 -13.36 -23.64
C LYS A 26 1.73 -12.13 -24.55
N GLN A 27 0.62 -11.42 -24.62
CA GLN A 27 0.48 -10.21 -25.44
C GLN A 27 1.25 -9.03 -24.83
N PHE A 28 1.33 -8.95 -23.51
CA PHE A 28 2.17 -7.97 -22.80
C PHE A 28 3.67 -8.29 -22.95
N MET A 29 4.05 -9.58 -22.98
CA MET A 29 5.44 -9.98 -23.23
C MET A 29 5.85 -9.88 -24.70
N SER A 30 4.95 -10.16 -25.66
CA SER A 30 5.27 -10.12 -27.09
C SER A 30 5.27 -8.72 -27.70
N SER A 31 4.65 -7.73 -27.04
CA SER A 31 4.68 -6.33 -27.48
C SER A 31 5.91 -5.56 -26.99
N GLY A 32 6.74 -6.17 -26.12
CA GLY A 32 8.02 -5.60 -25.68
C GLY A 32 9.18 -5.81 -26.66
N ASP A 33 9.09 -6.80 -27.54
CA ASP A 33 10.22 -7.23 -28.39
C ASP A 33 10.30 -6.52 -29.74
N SER A 34 9.26 -5.79 -30.17
CA SER A 34 9.22 -5.16 -31.51
C SER A 34 9.49 -3.64 -31.52
N LEU A 35 9.90 -3.04 -30.40
CA LEU A 35 10.16 -1.58 -30.30
C LEU A 35 11.57 -1.20 -29.82
N LEU A 36 12.52 -2.14 -29.79
CA LEU A 36 13.89 -1.83 -29.36
C LEU A 36 14.90 -2.06 -30.49
N PRO A 37 15.73 -1.04 -30.83
CA PRO A 37 16.83 -1.22 -31.76
C PRO A 37 17.83 -2.24 -31.21
N THR A 38 18.49 -2.97 -32.10
CA THR A 38 19.39 -4.12 -31.87
C THR A 38 20.71 -3.81 -31.12
N ASP A 39 20.82 -2.72 -30.36
CA ASP A 39 22.01 -2.34 -29.59
C ASP A 39 21.67 -1.96 -28.14
N THR A 40 21.13 -2.92 -27.37
CA THR A 40 20.70 -2.70 -25.98
C THR A 40 21.43 -3.53 -24.93
N SER A 41 22.37 -4.41 -25.30
CA SER A 41 23.17 -5.15 -24.32
C SER A 41 24.26 -4.27 -23.71
N SER A 42 24.97 -3.52 -24.55
CA SER A 42 26.01 -2.56 -24.15
C SER A 42 25.46 -1.42 -23.30
N ARG A 43 24.29 -0.87 -23.66
CA ARG A 43 23.61 0.20 -22.91
C ARG A 43 22.88 -0.27 -21.65
N ARG A 44 22.37 -1.51 -21.59
CA ARG A 44 21.81 -2.06 -20.34
C ARG A 44 22.91 -2.29 -19.32
N GLN A 45 24.04 -2.85 -19.73
CA GLN A 45 25.20 -3.00 -18.83
C GLN A 45 25.64 -1.64 -18.32
N ASN A 46 25.85 -0.65 -19.21
CA ASN A 46 26.24 0.70 -18.82
C ASN A 46 25.22 1.43 -17.92
N TRP A 47 23.92 1.14 -18.06
CA TRP A 47 22.88 1.73 -17.19
C TRP A 47 22.82 1.02 -15.83
N PHE A 48 22.95 -0.31 -15.81
CA PHE A 48 23.08 -1.07 -14.56
C PHE A 48 24.36 -0.72 -13.81
N ASP A 49 25.49 -0.58 -14.51
CA ASP A 49 26.78 -0.20 -13.94
C ASP A 49 26.75 1.26 -13.45
N LYS A 50 26.13 2.18 -14.19
CA LYS A 50 25.94 3.57 -13.72
C LYS A 50 24.91 3.71 -12.60
N ALA A 51 23.88 2.86 -12.56
CA ALA A 51 22.99 2.79 -11.42
C ALA A 51 23.71 2.17 -10.22
N GLN A 52 24.57 1.18 -10.45
CA GLN A 52 25.37 0.56 -9.40
C GLN A 52 26.39 1.56 -8.84
N ASP A 53 27.11 2.30 -9.68
CA ASP A 53 28.04 3.33 -9.22
C ASP A 53 27.31 4.52 -8.56
N LYS A 54 26.16 4.95 -9.09
CA LYS A 54 25.43 6.10 -8.53
C LYS A 54 24.65 5.79 -7.25
N TYR A 55 24.25 4.52 -7.03
CA TYR A 55 23.51 4.09 -5.84
C TYR A 55 24.35 3.26 -4.85
N PHE A 56 25.52 2.77 -5.24
CA PHE A 56 26.39 1.93 -4.42
C PHE A 56 27.88 2.37 -4.41
N ALA A 57 28.32 3.34 -5.21
CA ALA A 57 29.66 3.93 -5.10
C ALA A 57 29.64 5.28 -4.36
N THR A 58 29.31 5.21 -3.07
CA THR A 58 29.92 6.06 -2.04
C THR A 58 30.09 5.17 -0.81
N SER A 59 31.25 4.54 -0.68
CA SER A 59 31.67 3.80 0.51
C SER A 59 32.09 4.73 1.67
N ASP A 60 31.57 5.95 1.68
CA ASP A 60 31.73 6.93 2.77
C ASP A 60 30.45 7.01 3.63
N ASP A 61 29.65 5.94 3.63
CA ASP A 61 28.53 5.83 4.57
C ASP A 61 29.14 5.48 5.94
N PRO A 62 29.05 6.36 6.95
CA PRO A 62 29.72 6.17 8.22
C PRO A 62 29.33 4.82 8.81
N THR A 63 30.33 4.04 9.22
CA THR A 63 30.07 2.77 9.86
C THR A 63 29.46 3.04 11.25
N TYR A 64 28.72 2.08 11.78
CA TYR A 64 28.09 2.23 13.09
C TYR A 64 29.09 2.55 14.21
N ASP A 65 30.35 2.15 14.03
CA ASP A 65 31.45 2.41 14.96
C ASP A 65 31.87 3.90 14.99
N ASP A 66 31.43 4.71 14.03
CA ASP A 66 31.77 6.14 13.91
C ASP A 66 30.77 7.07 14.63
N LEU A 67 29.68 6.53 15.20
CA LEU A 67 28.63 7.33 15.86
C LEU A 67 28.79 7.31 17.39
N PRO A 68 28.70 8.48 18.06
CA PRO A 68 28.79 8.55 19.51
C PRO A 68 27.73 7.67 20.18
N TYR A 69 28.18 6.83 21.11
CA TYR A 69 27.40 5.82 21.85
C TYR A 69 26.06 6.33 22.42
N GLU A 70 25.93 7.63 22.71
CA GLU A 70 24.68 8.23 23.19
C GLU A 70 23.56 8.29 22.14
N THR A 71 23.87 8.31 20.84
CA THR A 71 22.85 8.29 19.77
C THR A 71 22.28 6.89 19.53
N ALA A 72 22.97 5.84 19.97
CA ALA A 72 22.54 4.44 19.85
C ALA A 72 21.39 4.05 20.79
N LEU A 73 21.12 4.87 21.81
CA LEU A 73 20.25 4.58 22.95
C LEU A 73 18.82 5.14 22.86
N ILE A 74 18.39 5.69 21.72
CA ILE A 74 16.97 6.05 21.53
C ILE A 74 16.14 4.77 21.28
N ASP A 75 15.85 4.10 22.40
CA ASP A 75 14.76 3.16 22.65
C ASP A 75 14.37 2.30 21.44
N ARG A 76 15.29 1.42 21.05
CA ARG A 76 15.01 0.36 20.08
C ARG A 76 14.05 -0.61 20.77
N MET A 77 13.11 -1.21 20.04
CA MET A 77 12.40 -2.40 20.54
C MET A 77 13.34 -3.63 20.74
N GLY A 78 14.67 -3.40 20.83
CA GLY A 78 15.63 -4.30 21.46
C GLY A 78 15.94 -5.57 20.69
N VAL A 79 15.43 -5.75 19.46
CA VAL A 79 15.66 -6.98 18.72
C VAL A 79 17.04 -6.98 18.07
N THR A 80 17.71 -8.11 18.18
CA THR A 80 18.98 -8.35 17.48
C THR A 80 18.71 -8.61 15.99
N LEU A 81 19.74 -8.45 15.15
CA LEU A 81 19.65 -8.79 13.73
C LEU A 81 19.24 -10.25 13.50
N SER A 82 19.73 -11.20 14.31
CA SER A 82 19.35 -12.60 14.21
C SER A 82 17.86 -12.82 14.54
N THR A 83 17.33 -12.14 15.56
CA THR A 83 15.90 -12.16 15.86
C THR A 83 15.08 -11.55 14.71
N ALA A 84 15.48 -10.39 14.19
CA ALA A 84 14.79 -9.71 13.10
C ALA A 84 14.72 -10.57 11.82
N ARG A 85 15.82 -11.27 11.50
CA ARG A 85 15.93 -12.20 10.36
C ARG A 85 14.95 -13.37 10.38
N TRP A 86 14.41 -13.73 11.55
CA TRP A 86 13.40 -14.78 11.67
C TRP A 86 12.00 -14.22 11.89
N MET A 87 11.88 -13.25 12.80
CA MET A 87 10.60 -12.68 13.21
C MET A 87 9.88 -11.99 12.04
N ALA A 88 10.56 -11.13 11.29
CA ALA A 88 9.94 -10.40 10.19
C ALA A 88 9.52 -11.31 9.02
N PRO A 89 10.37 -12.23 8.51
CA PRO A 89 9.94 -13.19 7.49
C PRO A 89 8.82 -14.13 7.97
N ALA A 90 8.86 -14.60 9.21
CA ALA A 90 7.81 -15.47 9.74
C ALA A 90 6.44 -14.75 9.80
N ALA A 91 6.43 -13.51 10.29
CA ALA A 91 5.22 -12.69 10.31
C ALA A 91 4.68 -12.43 8.89
N PHE A 92 5.57 -12.09 7.95
CA PHE A 92 5.21 -11.92 6.53
C PHE A 92 4.65 -13.19 5.91
N ALA A 93 5.28 -14.34 6.14
CA ALA A 93 4.83 -15.62 5.61
C ALA A 93 3.45 -16.01 6.17
N GLY A 94 3.22 -15.80 7.47
CA GLY A 94 1.91 -16.03 8.10
C GLY A 94 0.82 -15.13 7.51
N ASN A 95 1.10 -13.84 7.38
CA ASN A 95 0.21 -12.89 6.71
C ASN A 95 -0.10 -13.34 5.27
N PHE A 96 0.94 -13.61 4.48
CA PHE A 96 0.80 -14.03 3.09
C PHE A 96 -0.04 -15.31 2.93
N ALA A 97 0.15 -16.29 3.83
CA ALA A 97 -0.66 -17.51 3.84
C ALA A 97 -2.13 -17.23 4.15
N CYS A 98 -2.43 -16.36 5.12
CA CYS A 98 -3.80 -15.96 5.44
C CYS A 98 -4.44 -15.21 4.26
N GLN A 99 -3.73 -14.27 3.63
CA GLN A 99 -4.22 -13.55 2.45
C GLN A 99 -4.49 -14.52 1.28
N LEU A 100 -3.59 -15.47 1.04
CA LEU A 100 -3.79 -16.47 -0.01
C LEU A 100 -5.01 -17.35 0.28
N TYR A 101 -5.18 -17.76 1.55
CA TYR A 101 -6.36 -18.49 2.00
C TYR A 101 -7.65 -17.71 1.72
N GLY A 102 -7.76 -16.45 2.19
CA GLY A 102 -8.96 -15.63 1.96
C GLY A 102 -9.23 -15.31 0.48
N MET A 103 -8.20 -15.31 -0.38
CA MET A 103 -8.40 -15.14 -1.83
C MET A 103 -8.84 -16.42 -2.56
N THR A 104 -8.55 -17.61 -2.01
CA THR A 104 -8.71 -18.89 -2.73
C THR A 104 -9.84 -19.77 -2.17
N THR A 105 -10.42 -19.39 -1.04
CA THR A 105 -11.51 -20.13 -0.39
C THR A 105 -12.89 -19.64 -0.83
N SER A 106 -13.94 -20.20 -0.23
CA SER A 106 -15.32 -19.82 -0.51
C SER A 106 -16.09 -19.76 0.81
N PRO A 107 -16.70 -18.60 1.16
CA PRO A 107 -16.70 -17.37 0.38
C PRO A 107 -15.31 -16.72 0.31
N ASN A 108 -14.83 -16.29 -0.86
CA ASN A 108 -13.56 -15.57 -0.93
C ASN A 108 -13.73 -14.10 -0.49
N MET A 109 -12.60 -13.43 -0.21
CA MET A 109 -12.54 -12.03 0.20
C MET A 109 -13.33 -11.10 -0.73
N LYS A 110 -13.35 -11.36 -2.04
CA LYS A 110 -14.13 -10.54 -2.99
C LYS A 110 -15.63 -10.74 -2.77
N GLU A 111 -16.09 -11.98 -2.62
CA GLU A 111 -17.50 -12.28 -2.35
C GLU A 111 -17.97 -11.68 -1.02
N ILE A 112 -17.14 -11.75 0.03
CA ILE A 112 -17.43 -11.10 1.31
C ILE A 112 -17.51 -9.58 1.15
N ALA A 113 -16.56 -8.97 0.41
CA ALA A 113 -16.54 -7.53 0.17
C ALA A 113 -17.73 -7.05 -0.67
N GLU A 114 -18.19 -7.84 -1.64
CA GLU A 114 -19.40 -7.54 -2.43
C GLU A 114 -20.68 -7.69 -1.60
N LYS A 115 -20.73 -8.68 -0.70
CA LYS A 115 -21.85 -8.91 0.22
C LYS A 115 -22.00 -7.79 1.26
N HIS A 116 -20.88 -7.22 1.70
CA HIS A 116 -20.82 -6.28 2.82
C HIS A 116 -20.25 -4.91 2.43
N HIS A 117 -20.68 -4.38 1.29
CA HIS A 117 -20.20 -3.10 0.80
C HIS A 117 -20.64 -1.94 1.72
N VAL A 118 -19.70 -1.06 2.07
CA VAL A 118 -19.93 0.13 2.92
C VAL A 118 -19.25 1.38 2.34
N ALA A 119 -19.59 2.55 2.88
CA ALA A 119 -19.09 3.85 2.39
C ALA A 119 -17.55 3.96 2.25
N PHE A 120 -16.76 3.26 3.07
CA PHE A 120 -15.30 3.30 2.98
C PHE A 120 -14.69 2.05 2.31
N ALA A 121 -15.50 1.26 1.62
CA ALA A 121 -14.99 0.14 0.83
C ALA A 121 -14.28 0.67 -0.42
N GLY A 122 -13.00 0.31 -0.58
CA GLY A 122 -12.20 0.64 -1.75
C GLY A 122 -12.44 -0.31 -2.93
N HIS A 123 -12.06 0.12 -4.13
CA HIS A 123 -12.29 -0.67 -5.34
C HIS A 123 -11.41 -1.92 -5.30
N PRO A 124 -11.95 -3.16 -5.41
CA PRO A 124 -11.19 -4.38 -5.14
C PRO A 124 -9.89 -4.50 -5.93
N PHE A 125 -9.90 -4.13 -7.22
CA PHE A 125 -8.70 -4.19 -8.05
C PHE A 125 -7.68 -3.10 -7.71
N ALA A 126 -8.12 -1.92 -7.26
CA ALA A 126 -7.20 -0.87 -6.81
C ALA A 126 -6.49 -1.31 -5.52
N ILE A 127 -7.26 -1.83 -4.57
CA ILE A 127 -6.72 -2.39 -3.32
C ILE A 127 -5.74 -3.54 -3.61
N ALA A 128 -6.11 -4.48 -4.49
CA ALA A 128 -5.21 -5.56 -4.89
C ALA A 128 -3.91 -5.06 -5.54
N ALA A 129 -3.98 -4.00 -6.38
CA ALA A 129 -2.80 -3.40 -6.99
C ALA A 129 -1.86 -2.74 -5.96
N PHE A 130 -2.43 -2.04 -4.97
CA PHE A 130 -1.67 -1.45 -3.87
C PHE A 130 -0.95 -2.53 -3.06
N PHE A 131 -1.68 -3.53 -2.58
CA PHE A 131 -1.11 -4.62 -1.81
C PHE A 131 -0.08 -5.41 -2.61
N SER A 132 -0.31 -5.67 -3.90
CA SER A 132 0.68 -6.37 -4.74
C SER A 132 2.01 -5.60 -4.82
N THR A 133 1.95 -4.28 -4.98
CA THR A 133 3.13 -3.42 -4.95
C THR A 133 3.79 -3.46 -3.56
N GLN A 134 2.99 -3.41 -2.51
CA GLN A 134 3.46 -3.50 -1.14
C GLN A 134 4.15 -4.84 -0.84
N GLN A 135 3.66 -5.96 -1.38
CA GLN A 135 4.31 -7.27 -1.22
C GLN A 135 5.73 -7.28 -1.84
N VAL A 136 5.94 -6.61 -2.97
CA VAL A 136 7.29 -6.46 -3.56
C VAL A 136 8.19 -5.65 -2.63
N LEU A 137 7.71 -4.51 -2.11
CA LEU A 137 8.46 -3.69 -1.17
C LEU A 137 8.82 -4.46 0.11
N HIS A 138 7.88 -5.27 0.61
CA HIS A 138 8.09 -6.14 1.77
C HIS A 138 9.20 -7.16 1.49
N LEU A 139 9.19 -7.83 0.34
CA LEU A 139 10.25 -8.78 -0.02
C LEU A 139 11.63 -8.10 -0.15
N LEU A 140 11.69 -6.89 -0.72
CA LEU A 140 12.93 -6.11 -0.79
C LEU A 140 13.42 -5.73 0.61
N TYR A 141 12.51 -5.33 1.51
CA TYR A 141 12.83 -5.04 2.91
C TYR A 141 13.37 -6.27 3.64
N LEU A 142 12.71 -7.43 3.48
CA LEU A 142 13.17 -8.68 4.08
C LEU A 142 14.55 -9.08 3.53
N ARG A 143 14.80 -8.90 2.23
CA ARG A 143 16.13 -9.13 1.65
C ARG A 143 17.21 -8.26 2.31
N ARG A 144 16.91 -7.02 2.67
CA ARG A 144 17.85 -6.13 3.38
C ARG A 144 18.22 -6.63 4.78
N LEU A 145 17.34 -7.32 5.48
CA LEU A 145 17.70 -7.96 6.76
C LEU A 145 18.75 -9.06 6.57
N TRP A 146 18.84 -9.64 5.36
CA TRP A 146 19.74 -10.73 5.02
C TRP A 146 20.95 -10.29 4.17
N SER A 147 21.10 -8.99 3.87
CA SER A 147 22.34 -8.51 3.26
C SER A 147 23.50 -8.72 4.23
N GLY A 148 24.66 -9.14 3.72
CA GLY A 148 25.86 -9.37 4.53
C GLY A 148 26.52 -8.08 5.04
N GLU A 149 25.98 -6.92 4.66
CA GLU A 149 26.54 -5.60 4.95
C GLU A 149 25.89 -5.01 6.21
N HIS A 150 26.72 -4.68 7.20
CA HIS A 150 26.31 -4.00 8.43
C HIS A 150 26.20 -2.48 8.21
N THR A 151 25.22 -2.06 7.41
CA THR A 151 25.01 -0.65 7.07
C THR A 151 24.02 0.04 8.01
N ILE A 152 23.99 1.38 7.99
CA ILE A 152 22.97 2.18 8.69
C ILE A 152 21.56 1.74 8.26
N GLN A 153 21.35 1.49 6.97
CA GLN A 153 20.05 1.07 6.45
C GLN A 153 19.64 -0.32 6.94
N GLN A 154 20.59 -1.23 7.20
CA GLN A 154 20.30 -2.51 7.84
C GLN A 154 19.90 -2.31 9.31
N ASN A 155 20.59 -1.44 10.05
CA ASN A 155 20.22 -1.12 11.43
C ASN A 155 18.82 -0.52 11.52
N GLU A 156 18.45 0.38 10.61
CA GLU A 156 17.10 0.93 10.55
C GLU A 156 16.05 -0.13 10.18
N ALA A 157 16.40 -1.06 9.28
CA ALA A 157 15.54 -2.19 8.98
C ALA A 157 15.33 -3.09 10.21
N VAL A 158 16.37 -3.35 11.01
CA VAL A 158 16.28 -4.10 12.27
C VAL A 158 15.42 -3.36 13.28
N ASN A 159 15.58 -2.04 13.42
CA ASN A 159 14.77 -1.21 14.32
C ASN A 159 13.27 -1.23 13.96
N TYR A 160 12.95 -1.33 12.66
CA TYR A 160 11.58 -1.44 12.19
C TYR A 160 10.99 -2.85 12.31
N ALA A 161 11.82 -3.89 12.37
CA ALA A 161 11.38 -5.29 12.28
C ALA A 161 10.26 -5.68 13.27
N PRO A 162 10.25 -5.23 14.54
CA PRO A 162 9.15 -5.55 15.46
C PRO A 162 7.82 -4.89 15.05
N TRP A 163 7.85 -3.64 14.58
CA TRP A 163 6.68 -2.91 14.08
C TRP A 163 6.15 -3.53 12.79
N TYR A 164 7.05 -3.90 11.89
CA TYR A 164 6.74 -4.66 10.68
C TYR A 164 6.05 -5.99 11.02
N SER A 165 6.55 -6.68 12.04
CA SER A 165 6.03 -7.99 12.47
C SER A 165 4.65 -7.88 13.10
N ILE A 166 4.44 -6.89 13.98
CA ILE A 166 3.11 -6.58 14.55
C ILE A 166 2.11 -6.33 13.41
N GLY A 167 2.46 -5.49 12.42
CA GLY A 167 1.56 -5.18 11.32
C GLY A 167 1.17 -6.41 10.50
N ASN A 168 2.15 -7.25 10.13
CA ASN A 168 1.87 -8.47 9.37
C ASN A 168 1.04 -9.49 10.17
N VAL A 169 1.33 -9.69 11.47
CA VAL A 169 0.51 -10.57 12.32
C VAL A 169 -0.92 -10.06 12.42
N CYS A 170 -1.11 -8.75 12.65
CA CYS A 170 -2.43 -8.15 12.72
C CYS A 170 -3.21 -8.29 11.41
N ILE A 171 -2.58 -8.13 10.25
CA ILE A 171 -3.27 -8.30 8.96
C ILE A 171 -3.63 -9.76 8.71
N GLY A 172 -2.75 -10.70 9.05
CA GLY A 172 -3.09 -12.12 8.99
C GLY A 172 -4.31 -12.47 9.85
N LEU A 173 -4.35 -11.97 11.09
CA LEU A 173 -5.48 -12.20 12.01
C LEU A 173 -6.74 -11.42 11.62
N TRP A 174 -6.59 -10.24 11.00
CA TRP A 174 -7.68 -9.53 10.37
C TRP A 174 -8.35 -10.40 9.29
N MET A 175 -7.57 -11.02 8.41
CA MET A 175 -8.09 -11.90 7.36
C MET A 175 -8.86 -13.09 7.95
N VAL A 176 -8.38 -13.68 9.04
CA VAL A 176 -9.10 -14.75 9.75
C VAL A 176 -10.46 -14.25 10.24
N GLY A 177 -10.50 -13.10 10.91
CA GLY A 177 -11.76 -12.50 11.36
C GLY A 177 -12.70 -12.19 10.18
N TRP A 178 -12.15 -11.69 9.08
CA TRP A 178 -12.89 -11.28 7.90
C TRP A 178 -13.57 -12.46 7.21
N GLU A 179 -12.84 -13.57 7.06
CA GLU A 179 -13.33 -14.81 6.47
C GLU A 179 -14.51 -15.41 7.24
N PHE A 180 -14.47 -15.32 8.58
CA PHE A 180 -15.58 -15.75 9.43
C PHE A 180 -16.68 -14.69 9.59
N GLU A 181 -16.65 -13.63 8.78
CA GLU A 181 -17.56 -12.46 8.85
C GLU A 181 -17.63 -11.84 10.26
N ASN A 182 -16.59 -12.01 11.08
CA ASN A 182 -16.46 -11.39 12.40
C ASN A 182 -15.73 -10.05 12.26
N PHE A 183 -16.46 -9.06 11.73
CA PHE A 183 -15.90 -7.75 11.43
C PHE A 183 -15.46 -6.97 12.67
N SER A 184 -16.06 -7.22 13.84
CA SER A 184 -15.60 -6.64 15.09
C SER A 184 -14.21 -7.14 15.49
N LEU A 185 -13.96 -8.45 15.40
CA LEU A 185 -12.64 -9.03 15.62
C LEU A 185 -11.63 -8.51 14.60
N SER A 186 -12.03 -8.49 13.32
CA SER A 186 -11.22 -7.96 12.22
C SER A 186 -10.78 -6.51 12.51
N ASN A 187 -11.72 -5.68 12.95
CA ASN A 187 -11.47 -4.28 13.25
C ASN A 187 -10.51 -4.08 14.45
N VAL A 188 -10.51 -4.96 15.45
CA VAL A 188 -9.53 -4.90 16.56
C VAL A 188 -8.11 -4.99 16.02
N PHE A 189 -7.83 -5.96 15.15
CA PHE A 189 -6.48 -6.12 14.59
C PHE A 189 -6.10 -5.00 13.64
N VAL A 190 -7.05 -4.45 12.90
CA VAL A 190 -6.83 -3.26 12.07
C VAL A 190 -6.46 -2.06 12.92
N ILE A 191 -7.16 -1.81 14.03
CA ILE A 191 -6.83 -0.70 14.94
C ILE A 191 -5.40 -0.86 15.48
N ILE A 192 -5.03 -2.07 15.93
CA ILE A 192 -3.67 -2.33 16.44
C ILE A 192 -2.63 -2.09 15.34
N ASN A 193 -2.85 -2.61 14.13
CA ASN A 193 -1.96 -2.40 12.99
C ASN A 193 -1.81 -0.90 12.67
N SER A 194 -2.93 -0.22 12.41
CA SER A 194 -2.94 1.18 11.99
C SER A 194 -2.32 2.09 13.04
N ALA A 195 -2.66 1.90 14.32
CA ALA A 195 -2.05 2.66 15.41
C ALA A 195 -0.54 2.42 15.49
N SER A 196 -0.09 1.17 15.36
CA SER A 196 1.33 0.82 15.41
C SER A 196 2.11 1.41 14.24
N GLN A 197 1.60 1.31 13.02
CA GLN A 197 2.28 1.83 11.83
C GLN A 197 2.29 3.37 11.80
N LEU A 198 1.17 4.02 12.17
CA LEU A 198 1.11 5.48 12.27
C LEU A 198 2.03 5.98 13.37
N TYR A 199 2.06 5.32 14.53
CA TYR A 199 3.00 5.65 15.60
C TYR A 199 4.44 5.53 15.13
N TYR A 200 4.82 4.41 14.51
CA TYR A 200 6.19 4.25 14.01
C TYR A 200 6.54 5.35 13.00
N LEU A 201 5.68 5.59 12.01
CA LEU A 201 5.93 6.60 10.99
C LEU A 201 6.11 8.00 11.59
N PHE A 202 5.21 8.42 12.48
CA PHE A 202 5.20 9.78 13.00
C PHE A 202 6.10 9.99 14.21
N ALA A 203 6.42 8.98 15.00
CA ALA A 203 7.24 9.12 16.20
C ALA A 203 8.67 8.60 16.02
N ARG A 204 8.90 7.66 15.10
CA ARG A 204 10.18 6.93 14.99
C ARG A 204 10.88 7.12 13.65
N ALA A 205 10.13 7.18 12.55
CA ALA A 205 10.69 7.23 11.20
C ALA A 205 11.06 8.66 10.72
N GLN A 206 10.95 9.69 11.57
CA GLN A 206 11.09 11.09 11.13
C GLN A 206 12.47 11.44 10.53
N ASN A 207 13.51 10.72 10.96
CA ASN A 207 14.89 10.96 10.53
C ASN A 207 15.34 10.03 9.40
N LEU A 208 14.48 9.10 8.97
CA LEU A 208 14.81 8.23 7.84
C LEU A 208 14.73 9.02 6.54
N PRO A 209 15.73 8.90 5.64
CA PRO A 209 15.64 9.48 4.31
C PRO A 209 14.38 9.01 3.59
N GLN A 210 13.71 9.91 2.88
CA GLN A 210 12.49 9.58 2.12
C GLN A 210 12.71 8.46 1.08
N THR A 211 13.94 8.38 0.56
CA THR A 211 14.41 7.38 -0.40
C THR A 211 14.78 6.05 0.23
N ASP A 212 14.85 5.97 1.56
CA ASP A 212 15.15 4.71 2.24
C ASP A 212 13.99 3.73 2.12
N LEU A 213 14.31 2.47 1.82
CA LEU A 213 13.32 1.41 1.64
C LEU A 213 12.52 1.13 2.91
N THR A 214 13.12 1.22 4.10
CA THR A 214 12.42 1.06 5.38
C THR A 214 11.39 2.16 5.55
N HIS A 215 11.76 3.41 5.22
CA HIS A 215 10.83 4.53 5.24
C HIS A 215 9.70 4.34 4.22
N LEU A 216 9.99 3.86 3.01
CA LEU A 216 8.96 3.56 2.00
C LEU A 216 7.99 2.47 2.45
N VAL A 217 8.51 1.39 3.04
CA VAL A 217 7.70 0.27 3.57
C VAL A 217 6.83 0.76 4.71
N CYS A 218 7.39 1.38 5.75
CA CYS A 218 6.58 1.82 6.90
C CYS A 218 5.57 2.90 6.50
N SER A 219 5.91 3.77 5.54
CA SER A 219 5.02 4.82 5.04
C SER A 219 3.82 4.25 4.27
N THR A 220 4.05 3.28 3.39
CA THR A 220 2.96 2.63 2.65
C THR A 220 2.09 1.79 3.58
N PHE A 221 2.70 1.13 4.58
CA PHE A 221 1.96 0.36 5.58
C PHE A 221 1.04 1.24 6.45
N ALA A 222 1.57 2.37 6.93
CA ALA A 222 0.78 3.35 7.67
C ALA A 222 -0.31 3.99 6.80
N GLY A 223 0.00 4.26 5.53
CA GLY A 223 -0.92 4.86 4.57
C GLY A 223 -2.17 4.02 4.33
N ILE A 224 -2.01 2.73 4.01
CA ILE A 224 -3.16 1.84 3.82
C ILE A 224 -3.92 1.61 5.12
N GLY A 225 -3.23 1.59 6.28
CA GLY A 225 -3.85 1.45 7.59
C GLY A 225 -4.90 2.54 7.90
N VAL A 226 -4.78 3.74 7.34
CA VAL A 226 -5.81 4.79 7.46
C VAL A 226 -7.12 4.35 6.80
N LEU A 227 -7.04 3.83 5.56
CA LEU A 227 -8.22 3.36 4.85
C LEU A 227 -8.78 2.09 5.51
N ASP A 228 -7.92 1.16 5.91
CA ASP A 228 -8.35 -0.07 6.58
C ASP A 228 -9.14 0.23 7.85
N MET A 229 -8.70 1.21 8.66
CA MET A 229 -9.40 1.63 9.88
C MET A 229 -10.79 2.22 9.58
N LEU A 230 -10.91 3.04 8.52
CA LEU A 230 -12.20 3.60 8.10
C LEU A 230 -13.13 2.51 7.54
N HIS A 231 -12.62 1.65 6.68
CA HIS A 231 -13.37 0.57 6.06
C HIS A 231 -13.88 -0.44 7.09
N ASN A 232 -12.98 -0.97 7.93
CA ASN A 232 -13.34 -1.98 8.93
C ASN A 232 -14.15 -1.38 10.07
N GLY A 233 -13.89 -0.14 10.47
CA GLY A 233 -14.71 0.55 11.45
C GLY A 233 -16.14 0.77 10.95
N ALA A 234 -16.29 1.21 9.70
CA ALA A 234 -17.60 1.34 9.07
C ALA A 234 -18.32 -0.01 8.97
N LEU A 235 -17.61 -1.07 8.56
CA LEU A 235 -18.22 -2.38 8.44
C LEU A 235 -18.62 -2.98 9.79
N ALA A 236 -17.78 -2.84 10.82
CA ALA A 236 -18.03 -3.42 12.14
C ALA A 236 -19.17 -2.71 12.91
N PHE A 237 -19.32 -1.39 12.76
CA PHE A 237 -20.22 -0.60 13.60
C PHE A 237 -21.36 0.08 12.83
N PHE A 238 -21.21 0.24 11.51
CA PHE A 238 -22.17 0.92 10.65
C PHE A 238 -22.45 0.14 9.34
N PRO A 239 -22.67 -1.20 9.39
CA PRO A 239 -22.84 -2.03 8.18
C PRO A 239 -24.00 -1.57 7.27
N GLN A 240 -24.98 -0.84 7.82
CA GLN A 240 -26.10 -0.26 7.09
C GLN A 240 -25.77 0.97 6.23
N VAL A 241 -24.57 1.54 6.36
CA VAL A 241 -24.13 2.71 5.57
C VAL A 241 -23.47 2.22 4.29
N VAL A 242 -24.31 1.78 3.35
CA VAL A 242 -23.88 0.99 2.18
C VAL A 242 -23.14 1.83 1.14
N SER A 243 -23.51 3.10 0.91
CA SER A 243 -22.95 3.85 -0.25
C SER A 243 -22.88 5.37 -0.12
N GLN A 244 -23.56 5.97 0.86
CA GLN A 244 -23.56 7.42 1.01
C GLN A 244 -23.55 7.80 2.49
N PRO A 245 -22.38 8.12 3.06
CA PRO A 245 -22.31 8.57 4.44
C PRO A 245 -22.91 9.98 4.56
N ALA A 246 -23.27 10.39 5.78
CA ALA A 246 -23.85 11.72 6.04
C ALA A 246 -22.92 12.84 5.53
N GLY A 247 -23.49 13.97 5.09
CA GLY A 247 -22.72 15.05 4.46
C GLY A 247 -21.56 15.58 5.33
N TRP A 248 -21.71 15.59 6.65
CA TRP A 248 -20.64 15.97 7.56
C TRP A 248 -19.51 14.92 7.62
N VAL A 249 -19.82 13.61 7.51
CA VAL A 249 -18.80 12.54 7.39
C VAL A 249 -18.04 12.70 6.08
N GLN A 250 -18.75 13.04 5.00
CA GLN A 250 -18.11 13.28 3.70
C GLN A 250 -17.12 14.45 3.78
N ALA A 251 -17.56 15.57 4.35
CA ALA A 251 -16.74 16.77 4.52
C ALA A 251 -15.53 16.50 5.43
N LEU A 252 -15.73 15.86 6.59
CA LEU A 252 -14.64 15.51 7.50
C LEU A 252 -13.62 14.57 6.86
N SER A 253 -14.08 13.58 6.08
CA SER A 253 -13.18 12.66 5.38
C SER A 253 -12.37 13.38 4.31
N ALA A 254 -13.02 14.23 3.50
CA ALA A 254 -12.35 15.03 2.47
C ALA A 254 -11.29 15.95 3.08
N VAL A 255 -11.65 16.68 4.14
CA VAL A 255 -10.71 17.54 4.87
C VAL A 255 -9.60 16.71 5.51
N GLY A 256 -9.91 15.58 6.14
CA GLY A 256 -8.93 14.71 6.79
C GLY A 256 -7.88 14.16 5.81
N PHE A 257 -8.31 13.63 4.66
CA PHE A 257 -7.39 13.16 3.63
C PHE A 257 -6.56 14.31 3.03
N ALA A 258 -7.19 15.43 2.66
CA ALA A 258 -6.47 16.57 2.10
C ALA A 258 -5.45 17.17 3.09
N ALA A 259 -5.84 17.31 4.37
CA ALA A 259 -4.96 17.76 5.44
C ALA A 259 -3.81 16.77 5.71
N GLY A 260 -4.10 15.46 5.69
CA GLY A 260 -3.07 14.43 5.83
C GLY A 260 -2.04 14.48 4.70
N VAL A 261 -2.48 14.68 3.45
CA VAL A 261 -1.59 14.88 2.30
C VAL A 261 -0.79 16.18 2.42
N ALA A 262 -1.40 17.26 2.89
CA ALA A 262 -0.74 18.56 3.02
C ALA A 262 0.31 18.61 4.14
N THR A 263 0.04 17.95 5.27
CA THR A 263 0.84 18.09 6.50
C THR A 263 1.86 16.97 6.73
N SER A 264 1.69 15.81 6.09
CA SER A 264 2.60 14.68 6.25
C SER A 264 4.01 15.00 5.76
N LYS A 265 5.04 14.70 6.55
CA LYS A 265 6.44 14.83 6.08
C LYS A 265 6.81 13.78 5.03
N SER A 266 6.26 12.58 5.17
CA SER A 266 6.48 11.46 4.24
C SER A 266 5.69 11.62 2.94
N LEU A 267 6.40 11.70 1.81
CA LEU A 267 5.79 11.76 0.48
C LEU A 267 5.13 10.44 0.10
N SER A 268 5.71 9.29 0.50
CA SER A 268 5.14 7.97 0.24
C SER A 268 3.86 7.73 1.03
N PHE A 269 3.78 8.26 2.26
CA PHE A 269 2.55 8.24 3.05
C PHE A 269 1.49 9.14 2.41
N ALA A 270 1.86 10.37 2.01
CA ALA A 270 0.98 11.27 1.27
C ALA A 270 0.44 10.63 -0.02
N ALA A 271 1.31 9.98 -0.79
CA ALA A 271 0.94 9.24 -2.00
C ALA A 271 -0.05 8.10 -1.70
N SER A 272 0.14 7.38 -0.59
CA SER A 272 -0.78 6.33 -0.15
C SER A 272 -2.15 6.89 0.22
N LEU A 273 -2.22 8.07 0.86
CA LEU A 273 -3.49 8.74 1.14
C LEU A 273 -4.23 9.17 -0.13
N VAL A 274 -3.51 9.67 -1.14
CA VAL A 274 -4.09 9.97 -2.47
C VAL A 274 -4.57 8.69 -3.15
N PHE A 275 -3.80 7.61 -3.06
CA PHE A 275 -4.22 6.33 -3.60
C PHE A 275 -5.52 5.84 -2.95
N ASN A 276 -5.63 5.96 -1.63
CA ASN A 276 -6.83 5.57 -0.89
C ASN A 276 -8.07 6.32 -1.38
N THR A 277 -7.98 7.63 -1.62
CA THR A 277 -9.11 8.42 -2.14
C THR A 277 -9.45 8.06 -3.58
N VAL A 278 -8.46 7.71 -4.42
CA VAL A 278 -8.70 7.16 -5.76
C VAL A 278 -9.43 5.82 -5.67
N ALA A 279 -8.97 4.91 -4.81
CA ALA A 279 -9.60 3.61 -4.61
C ALA A 279 -11.05 3.75 -4.13
N LEU A 280 -11.34 4.71 -3.24
CA LEU A 280 -12.71 5.06 -2.83
C LEU A 280 -13.52 5.64 -3.99
N THR A 281 -12.96 6.57 -4.76
CA THR A 281 -13.64 7.18 -5.92
C THR A 281 -14.10 6.13 -6.93
N LEU A 282 -13.28 5.10 -7.17
CA LEU A 282 -13.61 4.02 -8.11
C LEU A 282 -14.66 3.04 -7.57
N ALA A 283 -14.83 2.96 -6.25
CA ALA A 283 -15.76 2.03 -5.61
C ALA A 283 -17.13 2.62 -5.34
N GLN A 284 -17.17 3.93 -5.07
CA GLN A 284 -18.36 4.62 -4.60
C GLN A 284 -19.18 5.18 -5.77
N SER A 285 -20.39 5.64 -5.48
CA SER A 285 -21.28 6.26 -6.47
C SER A 285 -21.92 7.56 -5.93
N GLY A 286 -22.56 8.33 -6.82
CA GLY A 286 -23.31 9.53 -6.45
C GLY A 286 -22.44 10.65 -5.87
N GLN A 287 -22.97 11.36 -4.88
CA GLN A 287 -22.26 12.49 -4.26
C GLN A 287 -20.96 12.05 -3.57
N TRP A 288 -20.95 10.87 -2.95
CA TRP A 288 -19.78 10.41 -2.21
C TRP A 288 -18.59 10.13 -3.13
N GLN A 289 -18.85 9.55 -4.30
CA GLN A 289 -17.87 9.42 -5.37
C GLN A 289 -17.31 10.78 -5.81
N GLN A 290 -18.16 11.79 -5.99
CA GLN A 290 -17.72 13.14 -6.39
C GLN A 290 -16.81 13.77 -5.34
N VAL A 291 -17.16 13.65 -4.05
CA VAL A 291 -16.35 14.17 -2.94
C VAL A 291 -14.98 13.46 -2.88
N MET A 292 -14.95 12.13 -2.97
CA MET A 292 -13.68 11.39 -3.00
C MET A 292 -12.86 11.69 -4.26
N GLY A 293 -13.51 11.86 -5.41
CA GLY A 293 -12.85 12.22 -6.66
C GLY A 293 -12.22 13.61 -6.61
N GLY A 294 -12.96 14.60 -6.10
CA GLY A 294 -12.43 15.94 -5.85
C GLY A 294 -11.27 15.92 -4.84
N THR A 295 -11.41 15.15 -3.76
CA THR A 295 -10.35 14.96 -2.76
C THR A 295 -9.09 14.32 -3.37
N SER A 296 -9.26 13.35 -4.28
CA SER A 296 -8.16 12.71 -5.01
C SER A 296 -7.41 13.71 -5.88
N VAL A 297 -8.12 14.54 -6.64
CA VAL A 297 -7.52 15.58 -7.49
C VAL A 297 -6.78 16.61 -6.66
N VAL A 298 -7.39 17.13 -5.60
CA VAL A 298 -6.76 18.10 -4.69
C VAL A 298 -5.53 17.50 -4.02
N GLY A 299 -5.63 16.28 -3.50
CA GLY A 299 -4.50 15.58 -2.89
C GLY A 299 -3.35 15.36 -3.88
N ALA A 300 -3.65 14.91 -5.11
CA ALA A 300 -2.65 14.74 -6.15
C ALA A 300 -1.96 16.07 -6.53
N ALA A 301 -2.72 17.17 -6.61
CA ALA A 301 -2.16 18.50 -6.88
C ALA A 301 -1.23 18.97 -5.75
N ILE A 302 -1.62 18.77 -4.49
CA ILE A 302 -0.78 19.08 -3.32
C ILE A 302 0.51 18.25 -3.36
N LEU A 303 0.40 16.93 -3.60
CA LEU A 303 1.55 16.03 -3.68
C LEU A 303 2.51 16.44 -4.81
N ALA A 304 1.98 16.73 -6.00
CA ALA A 304 2.78 17.18 -7.14
C ALA A 304 3.50 18.50 -6.83
N ALA A 305 2.81 19.48 -6.24
CA ALA A 305 3.41 20.75 -5.84
C ALA A 305 4.53 20.58 -4.80
N ARG A 306 4.43 19.54 -3.95
CA ARG A 306 5.48 19.20 -2.98
C ARG A 306 6.67 18.51 -3.62
N LEU A 307 6.43 17.58 -4.56
CA LEU A 307 7.49 16.92 -5.32
C LEU A 307 8.31 17.91 -6.15
N LEU A 308 7.69 18.94 -6.71
CA LEU A 308 8.37 19.99 -7.48
C LEU A 308 9.25 20.92 -6.63
N LYS A 309 9.15 20.88 -5.31
CA LYS A 309 9.93 21.73 -4.38
C LYS A 309 11.16 21.01 -3.81
N GLN A 310 11.35 19.73 -4.11
CA GLN A 310 12.50 18.93 -3.70
C GLN A 310 13.56 18.89 -4.80
#